data_AF-A0A5C5VD19-F1
#
_entry.id   AF-A0A5C5VD19-F1
#
_cell.length_a   1.000
_cell.length_b   1.000
_cell.length_c   1.000
_cell.angle_alpha   90.00
_cell.angle_beta   90.00
_cell.angle_gamma   90.00
#
_symmetry.space_group_name_H-M   'P 1'
#
loop_
_entity.id
_entity.type
_entity.pdbx_description
1 polymer ?
#
loop_
_entity_poly.entity_id
_entity_poly.type
_entity_poly.pdbx_seq_one_letter_code
_entity_poly.pdbx_strand_id
1 'polypeptide(L)'
;MAITNAAVEQMRSLLNSGDLSEQQVDELMRLGRLIGPKPAPSGFRGGEPFWTSSTITEWSKTAKRSRADATVIATRAAVLDSGRSLMAKLTGRQRQRDMAAVETLDEVALDVMSGKATPEDVEARLEAIGATVADLDAVVTAVEARQELIRQQQAVAKAKSEVADLEREIAGISAEIKQATQPLRARITDLHPKLTEARQRSTGDLRLDKKLRDSAPEWLRAKAAEVAQQLTQARDESERLNREDTSLKAAVRRAREARSSVVRQVQLLAAAVAGDHEAKQKREQLNEQDRILNEQLASQKDRETAINKRRKELNREIQELQARAAEVDRVMITAPWPVPSDLED
;
A
#
# COMPACT_ATOMS: atom_id res chain seq x y z
N MET A 1 -13.60 -31.15 96.21
CA MET A 1 -13.55 -30.31 94.98
C MET A 1 -14.46 -30.78 93.84
N ALA A 2 -14.91 -32.05 93.80
CA ALA A 2 -15.90 -32.49 92.78
C ALA A 2 -17.32 -31.92 92.99
N ILE A 3 -17.74 -31.74 94.25
CA ILE A 3 -19.09 -31.24 94.61
C ILE A 3 -19.30 -29.78 94.15
N THR A 4 -18.25 -28.95 94.18
CA THR A 4 -18.31 -27.54 93.80
C THR A 4 -18.41 -27.33 92.28
N ASN A 5 -17.78 -28.16 91.45
CA ASN A 5 -17.85 -28.02 89.99
C ASN A 5 -19.21 -28.46 89.43
N ALA A 6 -19.77 -29.56 89.95
CA ALA A 6 -21.12 -30.01 89.58
C ALA A 6 -22.19 -28.96 89.97
N ALA A 7 -22.04 -28.33 91.14
CA ALA A 7 -22.92 -27.24 91.56
C ALA A 7 -22.82 -26.01 90.62
N VAL A 8 -21.61 -25.66 90.15
CA VAL A 8 -21.40 -24.55 89.21
C VAL A 8 -22.03 -24.83 87.83
N GLU A 9 -21.92 -26.05 87.30
CA GLU A 9 -22.53 -26.40 86.01
C GLU A 9 -24.06 -26.46 86.10
N GLN A 10 -24.62 -27.00 87.19
CA GLN A 10 -26.06 -26.95 87.43
C GLN A 10 -26.57 -25.51 87.56
N MET A 11 -25.85 -24.63 88.25
CA MET A 11 -26.20 -23.20 88.28
C MET A 11 -26.18 -22.57 86.88
N ARG A 12 -25.16 -22.85 86.06
CA ARG A 12 -25.08 -22.33 84.69
C ARG A 12 -26.24 -22.81 83.82
N SER A 13 -26.64 -24.07 83.98
CA SER A 13 -27.80 -24.62 83.27
C SER A 13 -29.10 -23.92 83.68
N LEU A 14 -29.32 -23.73 84.99
CA LEU A 14 -30.49 -23.02 85.52
C LEU A 14 -30.53 -21.55 85.11
N LEU A 15 -29.41 -20.82 85.19
CA LEU A 15 -29.34 -19.43 84.72
C LEU A 15 -29.59 -19.29 83.20
N ASN A 16 -29.32 -20.34 82.43
CA ASN A 16 -29.55 -20.35 80.99
C ASN A 16 -31.01 -20.67 80.60
N SER A 17 -31.85 -21.16 81.52
CA SER A 17 -33.24 -21.59 81.24
C SER A 17 -34.24 -20.43 81.23
N GLY A 18 -33.87 -19.26 81.75
CA GLY A 18 -34.65 -18.03 81.59
C GLY A 18 -35.39 -17.56 82.85
N ASP A 19 -36.72 -17.39 82.78
CA ASP A 19 -37.49 -16.84 83.91
C ASP A 19 -37.54 -17.88 85.01
N LEU A 20 -36.79 -17.61 86.08
CA LEU A 20 -36.61 -18.57 87.16
C LEU A 20 -37.87 -18.59 88.03
N SER A 21 -38.40 -19.78 88.29
CA SER A 21 -39.44 -19.96 89.30
C SER A 21 -38.87 -19.76 90.71
N GLU A 22 -39.72 -19.45 91.68
CA GLU A 22 -39.32 -19.25 93.08
C GLU A 22 -38.56 -20.48 93.64
N GLN A 23 -38.98 -21.68 93.24
CA GLN A 23 -38.29 -22.93 93.57
C GLN A 23 -36.89 -23.04 92.94
N GLN A 24 -36.70 -22.55 91.70
CA GLN A 24 -35.39 -22.55 91.04
C GLN A 24 -34.44 -21.53 91.64
N VAL A 25 -34.98 -20.40 92.12
CA VAL A 25 -34.21 -19.40 92.86
C VAL A 25 -33.74 -19.97 94.20
N ASP A 26 -34.59 -20.68 94.93
CA ASP A 26 -34.20 -21.32 96.19
C ASP A 26 -33.14 -22.41 96.01
N GLU A 27 -33.22 -23.21 94.94
CA GLU A 27 -32.19 -24.21 94.66
C GLU A 27 -30.84 -23.56 94.26
N LEU A 28 -30.87 -22.45 93.51
CA LEU A 28 -29.67 -21.66 93.23
C LEU A 28 -29.04 -21.10 94.52
N MET A 29 -29.87 -20.63 95.46
CA MET A 29 -29.42 -20.16 96.77
C MET A 29 -28.82 -21.29 97.62
N ARG A 30 -29.40 -22.50 97.58
CA ARG A 30 -28.88 -23.69 98.26
C ARG A 30 -27.52 -24.10 97.72
N LEU A 31 -27.38 -24.16 96.39
CA LEU A 31 -26.12 -24.44 95.72
C LEU A 31 -25.07 -23.35 95.98
N GLY A 32 -25.50 -22.08 96.11
CA GLY A 32 -24.64 -20.95 96.44
C GLY A 32 -23.95 -21.07 97.80
N ARG A 33 -24.64 -21.60 98.81
CA ARG A 33 -24.06 -21.83 100.15
C ARG A 33 -22.94 -22.88 100.15
N LEU A 34 -23.01 -23.87 99.24
CA LEU A 34 -22.02 -24.95 99.14
C LEU A 34 -20.69 -24.50 98.51
N ILE A 35 -20.66 -23.38 97.80
CA ILE A 35 -19.47 -22.86 97.11
C ILE A 35 -18.61 -21.97 98.07
N GLY A 36 -19.09 -21.70 99.28
CA GLY A 36 -18.39 -20.92 100.32
C GLY A 36 -18.34 -19.41 100.02
N PRO A 37 -18.11 -18.55 101.03
CA PRO A 37 -17.98 -17.11 100.81
C PRO A 37 -16.63 -16.79 100.13
N LYS A 38 -16.67 -16.28 98.89
CA LYS A 38 -15.49 -15.73 98.19
C LYS A 38 -15.29 -14.24 98.56
N PRO A 39 -14.04 -13.73 98.58
CA PRO A 39 -13.74 -12.36 98.99
C PRO A 39 -14.40 -11.33 98.06
N ALA A 40 -14.97 -10.28 98.66
CA ALA A 40 -15.76 -9.27 97.98
C ALA A 40 -14.91 -8.49 96.94
N PRO A 41 -15.39 -8.38 95.69
CA PRO A 41 -14.89 -7.39 94.73
C PRO A 41 -15.20 -5.97 95.24
N SER A 42 -14.27 -5.03 95.02
CA SER A 42 -14.34 -3.64 95.48
C SER A 42 -15.64 -2.96 95.06
N GLY A 43 -16.54 -2.71 96.02
CA GLY A 43 -17.80 -1.99 95.81
C GLY A 43 -18.96 -2.46 96.68
N PHE A 44 -18.90 -3.67 97.25
CA PHE A 44 -19.93 -4.21 98.15
C PHE A 44 -19.45 -4.26 99.61
N ARG A 45 -20.29 -3.76 100.53
CA ARG A 45 -20.03 -3.77 101.99
C ARG A 45 -19.96 -5.20 102.49
N GLY A 46 -18.90 -5.53 103.25
CA GLY A 46 -18.75 -6.83 103.89
C GLY A 46 -19.93 -7.14 104.81
N GLY A 47 -20.71 -8.18 104.49
CA GLY A 47 -21.83 -8.64 105.31
C GLY A 47 -23.04 -9.16 104.53
N GLU A 48 -23.23 -8.80 103.26
CA GLU A 48 -24.34 -9.29 102.43
C GLU A 48 -23.93 -10.51 101.57
N PRO A 49 -24.77 -11.55 101.45
CA PRO A 49 -24.49 -12.68 100.59
C PRO A 49 -24.50 -12.25 99.12
N PHE A 50 -23.41 -12.50 98.39
CA PHE A 50 -23.24 -12.20 96.94
C PHE A 50 -24.35 -12.79 96.05
N TRP A 51 -24.97 -13.87 96.52
CA TRP A 51 -26.10 -14.52 95.87
C TRP A 51 -27.37 -14.01 96.56
N THR A 52 -28.07 -13.09 95.91
CA THR A 52 -29.45 -12.76 96.27
C THR A 52 -30.37 -13.06 95.08
N SER A 53 -31.63 -13.39 95.38
CA SER A 53 -32.67 -13.66 94.37
C SER A 53 -32.77 -12.55 93.31
N SER A 54 -32.62 -11.29 93.72
CA SER A 54 -32.70 -10.14 92.81
C SER A 54 -31.54 -10.12 91.81
N THR A 55 -30.30 -10.34 92.25
CA THR A 55 -29.10 -10.31 91.39
C THR A 55 -29.13 -11.40 90.31
N ILE A 56 -29.56 -12.61 90.70
CA ILE A 56 -29.69 -13.75 89.77
C ILE A 56 -30.74 -13.44 88.68
N THR A 57 -31.87 -12.85 89.08
CA THR A 57 -32.95 -12.48 88.16
C THR A 57 -32.52 -11.40 87.16
N GLU A 58 -31.71 -10.44 87.60
CA GLU A 58 -31.21 -9.34 86.75
C GLU A 58 -30.22 -9.84 85.69
N TRP A 59 -29.34 -10.78 86.04
CA TRP A 59 -28.40 -11.39 85.10
C TRP A 59 -29.09 -12.26 84.04
N SER A 60 -30.10 -13.03 84.42
CA SER A 60 -30.92 -13.81 83.47
C SER A 60 -31.60 -12.88 82.43
N LYS A 61 -32.20 -11.77 82.89
CA LYS A 61 -32.82 -10.77 82.00
C LYS A 61 -31.83 -10.16 81.02
N THR A 62 -30.60 -9.90 81.45
CA THR A 62 -29.54 -9.31 80.60
C THR A 62 -29.09 -10.30 79.52
N ALA A 63 -28.88 -11.58 79.86
CA ALA A 63 -28.50 -12.61 78.90
C ALA A 63 -29.57 -12.86 77.82
N LYS A 64 -30.87 -12.74 78.16
CA LYS A 64 -31.96 -12.83 77.19
C LYS A 64 -31.92 -11.71 76.15
N ARG A 65 -31.66 -10.46 76.55
CA ARG A 65 -31.63 -9.29 75.65
C ARG A 65 -30.54 -9.41 74.59
N SER A 66 -29.32 -9.79 75.00
CA SER A 66 -28.19 -9.92 74.06
C SER A 66 -28.40 -11.00 72.98
N ARG A 67 -29.22 -12.04 73.25
CA ARG A 67 -29.57 -13.07 72.25
C ARG A 67 -30.59 -12.59 71.22
N ALA A 68 -31.55 -11.76 71.66
CA ALA A 68 -32.55 -11.18 70.76
C ALA A 68 -31.88 -10.29 69.69
N ASP A 69 -30.90 -9.47 70.10
CA ASP A 69 -30.20 -8.55 69.19
C ASP A 69 -29.36 -9.27 68.13
N ALA A 70 -28.67 -10.36 68.51
CA ALA A 70 -27.88 -11.17 67.57
C ALA A 70 -28.74 -11.82 66.47
N THR A 71 -29.96 -12.23 66.82
CA THR A 71 -30.90 -12.86 65.88
C THR A 71 -31.40 -11.84 64.86
N VAL A 72 -31.71 -10.62 65.28
CA VAL A 72 -32.17 -9.52 64.41
C VAL A 72 -31.09 -9.10 63.41
N ILE A 73 -29.83 -9.06 63.81
CA ILE A 73 -28.70 -8.73 62.91
C ILE A 73 -28.52 -9.80 61.83
N ALA A 74 -28.61 -11.08 62.19
CA ALA A 74 -28.50 -12.18 61.24
C ALA A 74 -29.63 -12.18 60.19
N THR A 75 -30.88 -11.89 60.60
CA THR A 75 -32.01 -11.79 59.67
C THR A 75 -31.86 -10.62 58.70
N ARG A 76 -31.33 -9.47 59.17
CA ARG A 76 -31.11 -8.30 58.31
C ARG A 76 -30.01 -8.52 57.26
N ALA A 77 -28.96 -9.26 57.61
CA ALA A 77 -27.91 -9.64 56.67
C ALA A 77 -28.45 -10.56 55.55
N ALA A 78 -29.26 -11.57 55.89
CA ALA A 78 -29.86 -12.49 54.92
C ALA A 78 -30.78 -11.78 53.90
N VAL A 79 -31.52 -10.75 54.33
CA VAL A 79 -32.37 -9.93 53.44
C VAL A 79 -31.52 -9.10 52.46
N LEU A 80 -30.41 -8.53 52.92
CA LEU A 80 -29.52 -7.74 52.07
C LEU A 80 -28.79 -8.62 51.02
N ASP A 81 -28.35 -9.82 51.41
CA ASP A 81 -27.72 -10.76 50.47
C ASP A 81 -28.73 -11.30 49.44
N SER A 82 -29.98 -11.52 49.84
CA SER A 82 -31.07 -11.87 48.92
C SER A 82 -31.35 -10.75 47.92
N GLY A 83 -31.34 -9.48 48.37
CA GLY A 83 -31.47 -8.31 47.51
C GLY A 83 -30.33 -8.16 46.50
N ARG A 84 -29.08 -8.40 46.93
CA ARG A 84 -27.91 -8.39 46.04
C ARG A 84 -27.95 -9.51 44.99
N SER A 85 -28.36 -10.72 45.39
CA SER A 85 -28.54 -11.86 44.47
C SER A 85 -29.64 -11.59 43.42
N LEU A 86 -30.75 -10.96 43.83
CA LEU A 86 -31.81 -10.56 42.92
C LEU A 86 -31.31 -9.51 41.90
N MET A 87 -30.58 -8.49 42.35
CA MET A 87 -30.02 -7.44 41.48
C MET A 87 -28.98 -7.99 40.49
N ALA A 88 -28.14 -8.94 40.91
CA ALA A 88 -27.19 -9.61 40.02
C ALA A 88 -27.91 -10.46 38.95
N LYS A 89 -29.00 -11.15 39.32
CA LYS A 89 -29.83 -11.90 38.36
C LYS A 89 -30.59 -10.98 37.41
N LEU A 90 -31.09 -9.85 37.88
CA LEU A 90 -31.80 -8.87 37.05
C LEU A 90 -30.85 -8.20 36.05
N THR A 91 -29.65 -7.80 36.47
CA THR A 91 -28.64 -7.22 35.56
C THR A 91 -28.08 -8.24 34.57
N GLY A 92 -27.86 -9.49 34.98
CA GLY A 92 -27.48 -10.58 34.07
C GLY A 92 -28.55 -10.91 33.04
N ARG A 93 -29.83 -10.97 33.46
CA ARG A 93 -30.97 -11.16 32.55
C ARG A 93 -31.17 -9.97 31.62
N GLN A 94 -30.92 -8.74 32.09
CA GLN A 94 -30.98 -7.55 31.25
C GLN A 94 -29.91 -7.61 30.16
N ARG A 95 -28.66 -7.90 30.50
CA ARG A 95 -27.60 -8.09 29.50
C ARG A 95 -27.89 -9.19 28.49
N GLN A 96 -28.49 -10.30 28.92
CA GLN A 96 -28.90 -11.37 27.99
C GLN A 96 -30.03 -10.91 27.06
N ARG A 97 -30.98 -10.12 27.55
CA ARG A 97 -32.03 -9.52 26.70
C ARG A 97 -31.44 -8.49 25.75
N ASP A 98 -30.51 -7.65 26.21
CA ASP A 98 -29.85 -6.63 25.40
C ASP A 98 -29.02 -7.29 24.28
N MET A 99 -28.29 -8.39 24.55
CA MET A 99 -27.59 -9.13 23.49
C MET A 99 -28.55 -9.81 22.52
N ALA A 100 -29.62 -10.44 23.00
CA ALA A 100 -30.62 -11.06 22.13
C ALA A 100 -31.30 -10.02 21.23
N ALA A 101 -31.56 -8.81 21.74
CA ALA A 101 -32.09 -7.67 20.99
C ALA A 101 -31.09 -7.15 19.95
N VAL A 102 -29.79 -7.12 20.26
CA VAL A 102 -28.73 -6.76 19.31
C VAL A 102 -28.59 -7.80 18.19
N GLU A 103 -28.62 -9.09 18.53
CA GLU A 103 -28.59 -10.18 17.53
C GLU A 103 -29.82 -10.13 16.60
N THR A 104 -31.01 -9.84 17.13
CA THR A 104 -32.22 -9.66 16.31
C THR A 104 -32.20 -8.37 15.50
N LEU A 105 -31.62 -7.27 16.01
CA LEU A 105 -31.36 -6.04 15.25
C LEU A 105 -30.43 -6.28 14.06
N ASP A 106 -29.35 -7.05 14.25
CA ASP A 106 -28.41 -7.43 13.17
C ASP A 106 -29.11 -8.28 12.09
N GLU A 107 -29.95 -9.24 12.48
CA GLU A 107 -30.74 -10.03 11.54
C GLU A 107 -31.73 -9.16 10.75
N VAL A 108 -32.45 -8.26 11.42
CA VAL A 108 -33.37 -7.32 10.77
C VAL A 108 -32.61 -6.41 9.80
N ALA A 109 -31.44 -5.90 10.19
CA ALA A 109 -30.60 -5.07 9.33
C ALA A 109 -30.15 -5.81 8.06
N LEU A 110 -29.75 -7.08 8.18
CA LEU A 110 -29.38 -7.92 7.03
C LEU A 110 -30.56 -8.21 6.10
N ASP A 111 -31.76 -8.45 6.65
CA ASP A 111 -32.97 -8.68 5.86
C ASP A 111 -33.43 -7.40 5.13
N VAL A 112 -33.30 -6.23 5.77
CA VAL A 112 -33.57 -4.92 5.16
C VAL A 112 -32.58 -4.63 4.04
N MET A 113 -31.28 -4.79 4.28
CA MET A 113 -30.23 -4.59 3.26
C MET A 113 -30.36 -5.54 2.06
N SER A 114 -30.89 -6.75 2.29
CA SER A 114 -31.14 -7.73 1.22
C SER A 114 -32.49 -7.58 0.52
N GLY A 115 -33.32 -6.61 0.95
CA GLY A 115 -34.64 -6.34 0.38
C GLY A 115 -35.68 -7.42 0.68
N LYS A 116 -35.44 -8.27 1.69
CA LYS A 116 -36.30 -9.39 2.07
C LYS A 116 -37.35 -9.03 3.11
N ALA A 117 -37.16 -7.94 3.85
CA ALA A 117 -38.10 -7.46 4.85
C ALA A 117 -39.04 -6.40 4.27
N THR A 118 -40.33 -6.52 4.55
CA THR A 118 -41.31 -5.47 4.27
C THR A 118 -41.30 -4.42 5.39
N PRO A 119 -41.73 -3.17 5.14
CA PRO A 119 -41.75 -2.11 6.17
C PRO A 119 -42.56 -2.49 7.42
N GLU A 120 -43.67 -3.20 7.23
CA GLU A 120 -44.56 -3.67 8.28
C GLU A 120 -43.90 -4.76 9.15
N ASP A 121 -43.13 -5.67 8.53
CA ASP A 121 -42.37 -6.69 9.26
C ASP A 121 -41.23 -6.09 10.09
N VAL A 122 -40.59 -5.03 9.57
CA VAL A 122 -39.50 -4.32 10.26
C VAL A 122 -40.03 -3.60 11.49
N GLU A 123 -41.15 -2.89 11.35
CA GLU A 123 -41.76 -2.15 12.46
C GLU A 123 -42.22 -3.09 13.58
N ALA A 124 -42.86 -4.21 13.24
CA ALA A 124 -43.26 -5.23 14.21
C ALA A 124 -42.06 -5.89 14.92
N ARG A 125 -40.95 -6.15 14.20
CA ARG A 125 -39.73 -6.74 14.79
C ARG A 125 -38.98 -5.75 15.68
N LEU A 126 -38.93 -4.47 15.33
CA LEU A 126 -38.33 -3.42 16.16
C LEU A 126 -39.14 -3.19 17.44
N GLU A 127 -40.47 -3.19 17.37
CA GLU A 127 -41.34 -3.08 18.53
C GLU A 127 -41.17 -4.27 19.49
N ALA A 128 -41.06 -5.49 18.96
CA ALA A 128 -40.88 -6.71 19.75
C ALA A 128 -39.60 -6.72 20.60
N ILE A 129 -38.56 -6.01 20.17
CA ILE A 129 -37.25 -5.93 20.85
C ILE A 129 -37.03 -4.60 21.57
N GLY A 130 -37.99 -3.67 21.49
CA GLY A 130 -37.91 -2.35 22.12
C GLY A 130 -36.84 -1.44 21.50
N ALA A 131 -36.54 -1.63 20.21
CA ALA A 131 -35.57 -0.83 19.46
C ALA A 131 -36.25 0.19 18.56
N THR A 132 -35.52 1.24 18.20
CA THR A 132 -36.03 2.29 17.31
C THR A 132 -35.50 2.12 15.88
N VAL A 133 -36.17 2.78 14.93
CA VAL A 133 -35.67 2.89 13.55
C VAL A 133 -34.28 3.52 13.49
N ALA A 134 -33.94 4.42 14.44
CA ALA A 134 -32.61 5.02 14.52
C ALA A 134 -31.52 4.02 14.96
N ASP A 135 -31.86 3.08 15.83
CA ASP A 135 -30.94 2.01 16.24
C ASP A 135 -30.67 1.05 15.07
N LEU A 136 -31.71 0.74 14.28
CA LEU A 136 -31.58 -0.04 13.06
C LEU A 136 -30.71 0.66 12.01
N ASP A 137 -30.91 1.96 11.78
CA ASP A 137 -30.14 2.76 10.82
C ASP A 137 -28.64 2.81 11.18
N ALA A 138 -28.32 2.92 12.47
CA ALA A 138 -26.95 2.85 12.96
C ALA A 138 -26.29 1.48 12.70
N VAL A 139 -27.03 0.39 12.89
CA VAL A 139 -26.55 -0.97 12.61
C VAL A 139 -26.38 -1.20 11.10
N VAL A 140 -27.35 -0.79 10.28
CA VAL A 140 -27.27 -0.89 8.81
C VAL A 140 -26.03 -0.14 8.30
N THR A 141 -25.80 1.09 8.76
CA THR A 141 -24.61 1.88 8.40
C THR A 141 -23.30 1.16 8.80
N ALA A 142 -23.26 0.56 9.98
CA ALA A 142 -22.09 -0.19 10.45
C ALA A 142 -21.85 -1.48 9.64
N VAL A 143 -22.92 -2.18 9.24
CA VAL A 143 -22.84 -3.38 8.40
C VAL A 143 -22.35 -3.02 7.00
N GLU A 144 -22.84 -1.93 6.40
CA GLU A 144 -22.37 -1.41 5.11
C GLU A 144 -20.88 -1.05 5.14
N ALA A 145 -20.44 -0.32 6.17
CA ALA A 145 -19.04 0.05 6.35
C ALA A 145 -18.13 -1.19 6.51
N ARG A 146 -18.61 -2.22 7.22
CA ARG A 146 -17.88 -3.49 7.39
C ARG A 146 -17.81 -4.28 6.08
N GLN A 147 -18.89 -4.33 5.30
CA GLN A 147 -18.89 -4.99 3.99
C GLN A 147 -17.91 -4.31 3.03
N GLU A 148 -17.85 -2.99 3.05
CA GLU A 148 -16.90 -2.24 2.23
C GLU A 148 -15.45 -2.49 2.63
N LEU A 149 -15.16 -2.56 3.93
CA LEU A 149 -13.84 -2.95 4.42
C LEU A 149 -13.43 -4.37 3.96
N ILE A 150 -14.37 -5.33 3.96
CA ILE A 150 -14.12 -6.69 3.47
C ILE A 150 -13.79 -6.69 1.97
N ARG A 151 -14.53 -5.92 1.16
CA ARG A 151 -14.24 -5.78 -0.29
C ARG A 151 -12.86 -5.19 -0.52
N GLN A 152 -12.49 -4.14 0.22
CA GLN A 152 -11.16 -3.53 0.13
C GLN A 152 -10.06 -4.52 0.53
N GLN A 153 -10.25 -5.30 1.60
CA GLN A 153 -9.29 -6.34 2.00
C GLN A 153 -9.11 -7.41 0.92
N GLN A 154 -10.19 -7.84 0.26
CA GLN A 154 -10.12 -8.79 -0.86
C GLN A 154 -9.39 -8.18 -2.07
N ALA A 155 -9.64 -6.91 -2.39
CA ALA A 155 -8.94 -6.20 -3.46
C ALA A 155 -7.43 -6.08 -3.16
N VAL A 156 -7.06 -5.77 -1.92
CA VAL A 156 -5.66 -5.71 -1.48
C VAL A 156 -4.99 -7.08 -1.54
N ALA A 157 -5.68 -8.15 -1.15
CA ALA A 157 -5.15 -9.51 -1.24
C ALA A 157 -4.88 -9.91 -2.70
N LYS A 158 -5.80 -9.57 -3.62
CA LYS A 158 -5.63 -9.79 -5.05
C LYS A 158 -4.46 -8.98 -5.63
N ALA A 159 -4.35 -7.70 -5.28
CA ALA A 159 -3.25 -6.86 -5.71
C ALA A 159 -1.89 -7.40 -5.22
N LYS A 160 -1.83 -7.93 -3.99
CA LYS A 160 -0.62 -8.56 -3.46
C LYS A 160 -0.21 -9.82 -4.23
N SER A 161 -1.17 -10.66 -4.64
CA SER A 161 -0.85 -11.82 -5.50
C SER A 161 -0.34 -11.38 -6.86
N GLU A 162 -0.95 -10.38 -7.48
CA GLU A 162 -0.50 -9.84 -8.78
C GLU A 162 0.90 -9.24 -8.70
N VAL A 163 1.22 -8.51 -7.62
CA VAL A 163 2.57 -8.00 -7.38
C VAL A 163 3.58 -9.15 -7.23
N ALA A 164 3.24 -10.19 -6.48
CA ALA A 164 4.13 -11.34 -6.30
C ALA A 164 4.37 -12.11 -7.61
N ASP A 165 3.37 -12.18 -8.49
CA ASP A 165 3.51 -12.78 -9.81
C ASP A 165 4.40 -11.93 -10.72
N LEU A 166 4.18 -10.61 -10.76
CA LEU A 166 5.02 -9.65 -11.49
C LEU A 166 6.48 -9.66 -11.00
N GLU A 167 6.72 -9.76 -9.69
CA GLU A 167 8.07 -9.88 -9.13
C GLU A 167 8.78 -11.14 -9.63
N ARG A 168 8.07 -12.26 -9.75
CA ARG A 168 8.63 -13.50 -10.32
C ARG A 168 8.94 -13.36 -11.80
N GLU A 169 8.06 -12.71 -12.57
CA GLU A 169 8.30 -12.42 -13.98
C GLU A 169 9.53 -11.51 -14.17
N ILE A 170 9.64 -10.44 -13.39
CA ILE A 170 10.80 -9.53 -13.42
C ILE A 170 12.10 -10.27 -13.08
N ALA A 171 12.07 -11.16 -12.08
CA ALA A 171 13.22 -11.98 -11.72
C ALA A 171 13.63 -12.94 -12.85
N GLY A 172 12.65 -13.56 -13.52
CA GLY A 172 12.87 -14.41 -14.69
C GLY A 172 13.50 -13.65 -15.85
N ILE A 173 12.90 -12.53 -16.25
CA ILE A 173 13.42 -11.65 -17.33
C ILE A 173 14.82 -11.15 -16.99
N SER A 174 15.07 -10.77 -15.74
CA SER A 174 16.40 -10.32 -15.29
C SER A 174 17.45 -11.42 -15.40
N ALA A 175 17.09 -12.68 -15.15
CA ALA A 175 17.98 -13.82 -15.32
C ALA A 175 18.27 -14.09 -16.80
N GLU A 176 17.25 -14.05 -17.66
CA GLU A 176 17.39 -14.19 -19.11
C GLU A 176 18.30 -13.11 -19.71
N ILE A 177 18.11 -11.84 -19.30
CA ILE A 177 18.98 -10.74 -19.74
C ILE A 177 20.44 -10.99 -19.32
N LYS A 178 20.67 -11.44 -18.08
CA LYS A 178 22.03 -11.75 -17.61
C LYS A 178 22.65 -12.88 -18.43
N GLN A 179 21.90 -13.93 -18.73
CA GLN A 179 22.37 -15.06 -19.53
C GLN A 179 22.67 -14.62 -20.98
N ALA A 180 21.79 -13.82 -21.59
CA ALA A 180 21.96 -13.30 -22.95
C ALA A 180 23.11 -12.30 -23.08
N THR A 181 23.39 -11.52 -22.03
CA THR A 181 24.47 -10.53 -22.03
C THR A 181 25.85 -11.13 -21.69
N GLN A 182 25.91 -12.30 -21.06
CA GLN A 182 27.15 -12.99 -20.73
C GLN A 182 28.04 -13.27 -21.97
N PRO A 183 27.55 -13.85 -23.09
CA PRO A 183 28.38 -14.07 -24.29
C PRO A 183 28.80 -12.75 -24.95
N LEU A 184 27.96 -11.71 -24.90
CA LEU A 184 28.30 -10.38 -25.42
C LEU A 184 29.45 -9.77 -24.62
N ARG A 185 29.40 -9.85 -23.28
CA ARG A 185 30.48 -9.40 -22.40
C ARG A 185 31.78 -10.15 -22.68
N ALA A 186 31.71 -11.49 -22.78
CA ALA A 186 32.89 -12.31 -23.12
C ALA A 186 33.51 -11.89 -24.46
N ARG A 187 32.67 -11.64 -25.47
CA ARG A 187 33.12 -11.19 -26.79
C ARG A 187 33.69 -9.78 -26.79
N ILE A 188 33.13 -8.86 -25.99
CA ILE A 188 33.69 -7.53 -25.79
C ILE A 188 35.08 -7.63 -25.14
N THR A 189 35.23 -8.47 -24.11
CA THR A 189 36.52 -8.70 -23.44
C THR A 189 37.58 -9.28 -24.39
N ASP A 190 37.19 -10.20 -25.30
CA ASP A 190 38.10 -10.75 -26.31
C ASP A 190 38.45 -9.73 -27.43
N LEU A 191 37.49 -8.90 -27.85
CA LEU A 191 37.70 -7.93 -28.93
C LEU A 191 38.47 -6.68 -28.47
N HIS A 192 38.40 -6.31 -27.20
CA HIS A 192 39.07 -5.12 -26.68
C HIS A 192 40.61 -5.12 -26.83
N PRO A 193 41.35 -6.19 -26.48
CA PRO A 193 42.79 -6.25 -26.70
C PRO A 193 43.13 -6.26 -28.20
N LYS A 194 42.34 -6.99 -29.02
CA LYS A 194 42.52 -7.01 -30.49
C LYS A 194 42.35 -5.63 -31.11
N LEU A 195 41.37 -4.85 -30.64
CA LEU A 195 41.18 -3.46 -31.07
C LEU A 195 42.35 -2.57 -30.64
N THR A 196 42.86 -2.75 -29.42
CA THR A 196 44.01 -1.99 -28.91
C THR A 196 45.26 -2.28 -29.72
N GLU A 197 45.52 -3.56 -30.02
CA GLU A 197 46.65 -3.98 -30.85
C GLU A 197 46.53 -3.48 -32.29
N ALA A 198 45.34 -3.57 -32.89
CA ALA A 198 45.08 -3.03 -34.23
C ALA A 198 45.28 -1.51 -34.27
N ARG A 199 44.88 -0.78 -33.22
CA ARG A 199 45.14 0.66 -33.10
C ARG A 199 46.63 0.97 -33.01
N GLN A 200 47.39 0.22 -32.21
CA GLN A 200 48.84 0.40 -32.08
C GLN A 200 49.56 0.16 -33.41
N ARG A 201 49.21 -0.93 -34.13
CA ARG A 201 49.73 -1.21 -35.48
C ARG A 201 49.38 -0.07 -36.44
N SER A 202 48.11 0.33 -36.49
CA SER A 202 47.67 1.45 -37.33
C SER A 202 48.40 2.76 -37.01
N THR A 203 48.69 3.07 -35.75
CA THR A 203 49.48 4.28 -35.41
C THR A 203 50.94 4.19 -35.88
N GLY A 204 51.53 2.99 -35.87
CA GLY A 204 52.85 2.74 -36.45
C GLY A 204 52.84 2.93 -37.97
N ASP A 205 51.87 2.32 -38.64
CA ASP A 205 51.68 2.42 -40.09
C ASP A 205 51.42 3.87 -40.53
N LEU A 206 50.59 4.62 -39.80
CA LEU A 206 50.34 6.04 -40.05
C LEU A 206 51.59 6.90 -39.89
N ARG A 207 52.48 6.55 -38.94
CA ARG A 207 53.75 7.25 -38.74
C ARG A 207 54.71 6.99 -39.90
N LEU A 208 54.75 5.76 -40.41
CA LEU A 208 55.55 5.38 -41.58
C LEU A 208 55.01 6.05 -42.85
N ASP A 209 53.70 5.99 -43.08
CA ASP A 209 53.04 6.64 -44.23
C ASP A 209 53.27 8.16 -44.22
N LYS A 210 53.20 8.79 -43.04
CA LYS A 210 53.52 10.22 -42.90
C LYS A 210 54.97 10.53 -43.29
N LYS A 211 55.94 9.75 -42.81
CA LYS A 211 57.36 9.95 -43.17
C LYS A 211 57.60 9.78 -44.68
N LEU A 212 56.98 8.78 -45.30
CA LEU A 212 57.04 8.55 -46.75
C LEU A 212 56.40 9.68 -47.55
N ARG A 213 55.27 10.22 -47.09
CA ARG A 213 54.64 11.40 -47.71
C ARG A 213 55.51 12.64 -47.57
N ASP A 214 56.14 12.85 -46.41
CA ASP A 214 57.00 13.99 -46.14
C ASP A 214 58.31 13.96 -46.98
N SER A 215 58.81 12.77 -47.32
CA SER A 215 59.98 12.59 -48.19
C SER A 215 59.66 12.62 -49.69
N ALA A 216 58.37 12.67 -50.07
CA ALA A 216 57.97 12.75 -51.47
C ALA A 216 58.28 14.13 -52.10
N PRO A 217 58.55 14.18 -53.41
CA PRO A 217 58.76 15.45 -54.12
C PRO A 217 57.61 16.44 -53.94
N GLU A 218 57.90 17.74 -53.88
CA GLU A 218 56.90 18.78 -53.65
C GLU A 218 55.72 18.75 -54.62
N TRP A 219 55.97 18.45 -55.90
CA TRP A 219 54.92 18.37 -56.92
C TRP A 219 53.93 17.22 -56.63
N LEU A 220 54.41 16.10 -56.09
CA LEU A 220 53.60 14.92 -55.78
C LEU A 220 52.81 15.15 -54.49
N ARG A 221 53.43 15.79 -53.48
CA ARG A 221 52.73 16.27 -52.27
C ARG A 221 51.63 17.28 -52.61
N ALA A 222 51.92 18.24 -53.49
CA ALA A 222 50.93 19.22 -53.96
C ALA A 222 49.77 18.53 -54.69
N LYS A 223 50.05 17.53 -55.54
CA LYS A 223 49.01 16.77 -56.23
C LYS A 223 48.16 15.92 -55.26
N ALA A 224 48.78 15.28 -54.27
CA ALA A 224 48.07 14.53 -53.23
C ALA A 224 47.16 15.46 -52.40
N ALA A 225 47.65 16.65 -52.02
CA ALA A 225 46.87 17.65 -51.29
C ALA A 225 45.70 18.19 -52.13
N GLU A 226 45.91 18.45 -53.41
CA GLU A 226 44.85 18.89 -54.34
C GLU A 226 43.74 17.85 -54.46
N VAL A 227 44.09 16.56 -54.69
CA VAL A 227 43.12 15.48 -54.80
C VAL A 227 42.39 15.26 -53.47
N ALA A 228 43.08 15.35 -52.33
CA ALA A 228 42.47 15.24 -51.01
C ALA A 228 41.48 16.39 -50.72
N GLN A 229 41.83 17.61 -51.12
CA GLN A 229 40.95 18.77 -51.00
C GLN A 229 39.70 18.61 -51.88
N GLN A 230 39.86 18.19 -53.14
CA GLN A 230 38.74 17.92 -54.05
C GLN A 230 37.83 16.81 -53.52
N LEU A 231 38.40 15.74 -52.96
CA LEU A 231 37.63 14.66 -52.31
C LEU A 231 36.83 15.16 -51.11
N THR A 232 37.42 16.03 -50.30
CA THR A 232 36.75 16.62 -49.12
C THR A 232 35.57 17.47 -49.56
N GLN A 233 35.79 18.37 -50.53
CA GLN A 233 34.73 19.23 -51.08
C GLN A 233 33.59 18.41 -51.70
N ALA A 234 33.90 17.37 -52.48
CA ALA A 234 32.89 16.51 -53.09
C ALA A 234 32.09 15.71 -52.05
N ARG A 235 32.74 15.26 -50.97
CA ARG A 235 32.07 14.59 -49.84
C ARG A 235 31.16 15.53 -49.06
N ASP A 236 31.63 16.74 -48.74
CA ASP A 236 30.84 17.75 -48.05
C ASP A 236 29.60 18.15 -48.87
N GLU A 237 29.76 18.30 -50.19
CA GLU A 237 28.62 18.57 -51.09
C GLU A 237 27.63 17.40 -51.12
N SER A 238 28.12 16.16 -51.17
CA SER A 238 27.29 14.95 -51.09
C SER A 238 26.52 14.86 -49.77
N GLU A 239 27.17 15.15 -48.64
CA GLU A 239 26.51 15.21 -47.34
C GLU A 239 25.44 16.30 -47.26
N ARG A 240 25.74 17.49 -47.77
CA ARG A 240 24.77 18.59 -47.85
C ARG A 240 23.53 18.16 -48.64
N LEU A 241 23.72 17.56 -49.82
CA LEU A 241 22.62 17.06 -50.65
C LEU A 241 21.85 15.92 -49.97
N ASN A 242 22.50 15.06 -49.19
CA ASN A 242 21.82 14.03 -48.41
C ASN A 242 20.93 14.63 -47.31
N ARG A 243 21.39 15.68 -46.61
CA ARG A 243 20.59 16.40 -45.62
C ARG A 243 19.41 17.11 -46.28
N GLU A 244 19.63 17.74 -47.43
CA GLU A 244 18.57 18.36 -48.23
C GLU A 244 17.53 17.33 -48.69
N ASP A 245 17.94 16.18 -49.24
CA ASP A 245 17.06 15.08 -49.66
C ASP A 245 16.20 14.58 -48.48
N THR A 246 16.83 14.41 -47.32
CA THR A 246 16.11 13.98 -46.09
C THR A 246 15.07 15.03 -45.67
N SER A 247 15.45 16.31 -45.69
CA SER A 247 14.55 17.41 -45.34
C SER A 247 13.38 17.51 -46.32
N LEU A 248 13.64 17.28 -47.62
CA LEU A 248 12.68 17.38 -48.69
C LEU A 248 11.70 16.21 -48.66
N LYS A 249 12.16 14.98 -48.42
CA LYS A 249 11.29 13.82 -48.18
C LYS A 249 10.35 14.04 -46.99
N ALA A 250 10.86 14.63 -45.91
CA ALA A 250 10.04 14.98 -44.76
C ALA A 250 9.00 16.08 -45.08
N ALA A 251 9.34 17.04 -45.94
CA ALA A 251 8.42 18.07 -46.41
C ALA A 251 7.33 17.49 -47.34
N VAL A 252 7.71 16.63 -48.29
CA VAL A 252 6.79 15.92 -49.19
C VAL A 252 5.82 15.06 -48.40
N ARG A 253 6.31 14.33 -47.38
CA ARG A 253 5.45 13.53 -46.50
C ARG A 253 4.41 14.40 -45.78
N ARG A 254 4.85 15.51 -45.17
CA ARG A 254 3.95 16.45 -44.49
C ARG A 254 2.91 17.06 -45.45
N ALA A 255 3.33 17.45 -46.65
CA ALA A 255 2.42 17.97 -47.66
C ALA A 255 1.39 16.92 -48.13
N ARG A 256 1.79 15.65 -48.28
CA ARG A 256 0.86 14.54 -48.60
C ARG A 256 -0.13 14.28 -47.46
N GLU A 257 0.33 14.28 -46.22
CA GLU A 257 -0.53 14.10 -45.04
C GLU A 257 -1.54 15.24 -44.94
N ALA A 258 -1.09 16.50 -45.06
CA ALA A 258 -1.95 17.69 -45.08
C ALA A 258 -2.99 17.60 -46.20
N ARG A 259 -2.57 17.23 -47.41
CA ARG A 259 -3.47 17.07 -48.55
C ARG A 259 -4.52 15.99 -48.30
N SER A 260 -4.13 14.84 -47.74
CA SER A 260 -5.07 13.76 -47.40
C SER A 260 -6.14 14.21 -46.39
N SER A 261 -5.79 15.15 -45.49
CA SER A 261 -6.72 15.74 -44.53
C SER A 261 -7.69 16.68 -45.24
N VAL A 262 -7.17 17.59 -46.08
CA VAL A 262 -7.97 18.53 -46.88
C VAL A 262 -8.96 17.79 -47.77
N VAL A 263 -8.51 16.77 -48.51
CA VAL A 263 -9.39 15.95 -49.37
C VAL A 263 -10.51 15.28 -48.57
N ARG A 264 -10.20 14.73 -47.39
CA ARG A 264 -11.23 14.13 -46.50
C ARG A 264 -12.24 15.18 -46.03
N GLN A 265 -11.78 16.37 -45.65
CA GLN A 265 -12.66 17.46 -45.24
C GLN A 265 -13.55 17.96 -46.39
N VAL A 266 -13.01 18.06 -47.60
CA VAL A 266 -13.78 18.40 -48.81
C VAL A 266 -14.84 17.34 -49.10
N GLN A 267 -14.53 16.04 -48.94
CA GLN A 267 -15.49 14.94 -49.11
C GLN A 267 -16.62 14.99 -48.07
N LEU A 268 -16.30 15.29 -46.81
CA LEU A 268 -17.31 15.44 -45.75
C LEU A 268 -18.23 16.63 -46.02
N LEU A 269 -17.68 17.75 -46.48
CA LEU A 269 -18.45 18.94 -46.84
C LEU A 269 -19.26 18.75 -48.13
N ALA A 270 -18.85 17.86 -49.04
CA ALA A 270 -19.61 17.58 -50.26
C ALA A 270 -21.04 17.10 -49.98
N ALA A 271 -21.29 16.44 -48.84
CA ALA A 271 -22.62 16.03 -48.40
C ALA A 271 -23.43 17.16 -47.74
N ALA A 272 -22.76 18.15 -47.15
CA ALA A 272 -23.39 19.26 -46.40
C ALA A 272 -23.76 20.48 -47.27
N VAL A 273 -23.22 20.58 -48.49
CA VAL A 273 -23.33 21.77 -49.37
C VAL A 273 -24.71 21.94 -50.03
N ALA A 274 -25.67 21.05 -49.80
CA ALA A 274 -27.05 21.22 -50.25
C ALA A 274 -27.82 22.26 -49.39
N GLY A 275 -27.41 23.53 -49.47
CA GLY A 275 -28.17 24.67 -48.93
C GLY A 275 -27.42 25.60 -47.98
N ASP A 276 -26.25 25.22 -47.47
CA ASP A 276 -25.49 26.01 -46.50
C ASP A 276 -24.37 26.85 -47.16
N HIS A 277 -24.46 28.18 -47.04
CA HIS A 277 -23.49 29.13 -47.58
C HIS A 277 -22.13 29.02 -46.90
N GLU A 278 -22.08 28.73 -45.59
CA GLU A 278 -20.83 28.59 -44.84
C GLU A 278 -20.08 27.32 -45.27
N ALA A 279 -20.82 26.21 -45.48
CA ALA A 279 -20.25 24.97 -46.00
C ALA A 279 -19.64 25.15 -47.41
N LYS A 280 -20.26 26.00 -48.24
CA LYS A 280 -19.74 26.33 -49.59
C LYS A 280 -18.45 27.16 -49.51
N GLN A 281 -18.42 28.22 -48.71
CA GLN A 281 -17.20 29.03 -48.53
C GLN A 281 -16.04 28.19 -47.98
N LYS A 282 -16.31 27.32 -47.00
CA LYS A 282 -15.29 26.43 -46.42
C LYS A 282 -14.76 25.42 -47.43
N ARG A 283 -15.61 24.91 -48.33
CA ARG A 283 -15.19 24.02 -49.42
C ARG A 283 -14.30 24.73 -50.44
N GLU A 284 -14.61 25.98 -50.79
CA GLU A 284 -13.78 26.79 -51.70
C GLU A 284 -12.40 27.06 -51.09
N GLN A 285 -12.33 27.40 -49.80
CA GLN A 285 -11.07 27.55 -49.07
C GLN A 285 -10.23 26.26 -49.08
N LEU A 286 -10.86 25.11 -48.84
CA LEU A 286 -10.17 23.82 -48.85
C LEU A 286 -9.71 23.40 -50.25
N ASN A 287 -10.47 23.72 -51.30
CA ASN A 287 -10.04 23.48 -52.68
C ASN A 287 -8.81 24.33 -53.05
N GLU A 288 -8.77 25.59 -52.62
CA GLU A 288 -7.59 26.45 -52.81
C GLU A 288 -6.39 25.92 -52.03
N GLN A 289 -6.60 25.42 -50.81
CA GLN A 289 -5.56 24.73 -50.05
C GLN A 289 -5.05 23.45 -50.75
N ASP A 290 -5.92 22.63 -51.34
CA ASP A 290 -5.50 21.45 -52.12
C ASP A 290 -4.68 21.86 -53.34
N ARG A 291 -5.07 22.93 -54.04
CA ARG A 291 -4.31 23.47 -55.17
C ARG A 291 -2.91 23.92 -54.76
N ILE A 292 -2.79 24.73 -53.70
CA ILE A 292 -1.48 25.19 -53.19
C ILE A 292 -0.61 24.00 -52.79
N LEU A 293 -1.18 22.99 -52.11
CA LEU A 293 -0.45 21.79 -51.73
C LEU A 293 0.00 20.96 -52.94
N ASN A 294 -0.79 20.90 -54.01
CA ASN A 294 -0.42 20.23 -55.25
C ASN A 294 0.73 20.94 -55.98
N GLU A 295 0.70 22.27 -56.04
CA GLU A 295 1.79 23.08 -56.62
C GLU A 295 3.09 22.91 -55.81
N GLN A 296 2.99 22.89 -54.48
CA GLN A 296 4.13 22.62 -53.59
C GLN A 296 4.70 21.20 -53.77
N LEU A 297 3.83 20.18 -53.92
CA LEU A 297 4.27 18.80 -54.15
C LEU A 297 4.97 18.64 -55.51
N ALA A 298 4.49 19.31 -56.56
CA ALA A 298 5.13 19.31 -57.87
C ALA A 298 6.52 19.95 -57.80
N SER A 299 6.63 21.14 -57.21
CA SER A 299 7.90 21.85 -57.02
C SER A 299 8.91 21.03 -56.20
N GLN A 300 8.45 20.38 -55.12
CA GLN A 300 9.30 19.52 -54.30
C GLN A 300 9.78 18.29 -55.06
N LYS A 301 8.93 17.69 -55.90
CA LYS A 301 9.30 16.54 -56.74
C LYS A 301 10.37 16.93 -57.77
N ASP A 302 10.22 18.07 -58.43
CA ASP A 302 11.23 18.56 -59.38
C ASP A 302 12.58 18.79 -58.67
N ARG A 303 12.55 19.38 -57.48
CA ARG A 303 13.75 19.55 -56.65
C ARG A 303 14.36 18.21 -56.21
N GLU A 304 13.56 17.20 -55.88
CA GLU A 304 14.03 15.83 -55.59
C GLU A 304 14.77 15.22 -56.79
N THR A 305 14.21 15.38 -58.00
CA THR A 305 14.85 14.85 -59.22
C THR A 305 16.19 15.54 -59.51
N ALA A 306 16.27 16.85 -59.31
CA ALA A 306 17.52 17.62 -59.47
C ALA A 306 18.60 17.18 -58.46
N ILE A 307 18.23 17.03 -57.19
CA ILE A 307 19.14 16.54 -56.14
C ILE A 307 19.64 15.13 -56.47
N ASN A 308 18.75 14.23 -56.89
CA ASN A 308 19.12 12.86 -57.24
C ASN A 308 20.05 12.80 -58.46
N LYS A 309 19.86 13.68 -59.44
CA LYS A 309 20.77 13.81 -60.59
C LYS A 309 22.16 14.27 -60.13
N ARG A 310 22.24 15.35 -59.34
CA ARG A 310 23.52 15.87 -58.82
C ARG A 310 24.25 14.86 -57.94
N ARG A 311 23.53 14.07 -57.12
CA ARG A 311 24.12 13.00 -56.32
C ARG A 311 24.76 11.90 -57.16
N LYS A 312 24.13 11.52 -58.28
CA LYS A 312 24.72 10.54 -59.21
C LYS A 312 26.00 11.06 -59.85
N GLU A 313 26.00 12.33 -60.25
CA GLU A 313 27.18 13.00 -60.80
C GLU A 313 28.30 13.09 -59.76
N LEU A 314 28.00 13.54 -58.54
CA LEU A 314 28.98 13.61 -57.44
C LEU A 314 29.53 12.24 -57.04
N ASN A 315 28.71 11.19 -57.02
CA ASN A 315 29.21 9.84 -56.73
C ASN A 315 30.20 9.37 -57.79
N ARG A 316 29.98 9.73 -59.05
CA ARG A 316 30.94 9.46 -60.13
C ARG A 316 32.21 10.29 -59.96
N GLU A 317 32.09 11.58 -59.67
CA GLU A 317 33.23 12.46 -59.38
C GLU A 317 34.06 11.93 -58.19
N ILE A 318 33.42 11.48 -57.10
CA ILE A 318 34.08 10.87 -55.95
C ILE A 318 34.83 9.59 -56.35
N GLN A 319 34.21 8.72 -57.15
CA GLN A 319 34.88 7.49 -57.62
C GLN A 319 36.10 7.80 -58.50
N GLU A 320 35.99 8.77 -59.40
CA GLU A 320 37.10 9.21 -60.25
C GLU A 320 38.23 9.84 -59.42
N LEU A 321 37.89 10.65 -58.41
CA LEU A 321 38.87 11.24 -57.48
C LEU A 321 39.51 10.18 -56.57
N GLN A 322 38.78 9.15 -56.15
CA GLN A 322 39.32 8.02 -55.40
C GLN A 322 40.30 7.20 -56.23
N ALA A 323 39.99 6.96 -57.51
CA ALA A 323 40.91 6.30 -58.43
C ALA A 323 42.19 7.11 -58.63
N ARG A 324 42.08 8.44 -58.79
CA ARG A 324 43.24 9.34 -58.87
C ARG A 324 44.05 9.38 -57.59
N ALA A 325 43.39 9.38 -56.42
CA ALA A 325 44.08 9.30 -55.13
C ALA A 325 44.88 8.01 -55.00
N ALA A 326 44.28 6.87 -55.37
CA ALA A 326 44.94 5.57 -55.35
C ALA A 326 46.13 5.51 -56.32
N GLU A 327 46.03 6.16 -57.48
CA GLU A 327 47.15 6.28 -58.43
C GLU A 327 48.30 7.13 -57.85
N VAL A 328 47.98 8.26 -57.23
CA VAL A 328 48.96 9.12 -56.55
C VAL A 328 49.63 8.38 -55.39
N ASP A 329 48.86 7.66 -54.56
CA ASP A 329 49.39 6.81 -53.49
C ASP A 329 50.29 5.69 -54.05
N ARG A 330 49.90 5.05 -55.15
CA ARG A 330 50.72 4.03 -55.81
C ARG A 330 52.05 4.59 -56.28
N VAL A 331 52.07 5.78 -56.88
CA VAL A 331 53.31 6.46 -57.30
C VAL A 331 54.15 6.85 -56.09
N MET A 332 53.54 7.31 -54.99
CA MET A 332 54.26 7.61 -53.74
C MET A 332 54.95 6.36 -53.15
N ILE A 333 54.32 5.19 -53.24
CA ILE A 333 54.84 3.94 -52.66
C ILE A 333 55.86 3.24 -53.57
N THR A 334 55.69 3.28 -54.89
CA THR A 334 56.44 2.41 -55.82
C THR A 334 57.61 3.09 -56.52
N ALA A 335 57.67 4.42 -56.54
CA ALA A 335 58.77 5.10 -57.19
C ALA A 335 60.02 5.15 -56.28
N PRO A 336 61.23 5.06 -56.87
CA PRO A 336 62.48 5.02 -56.11
C PRO A 336 62.84 6.44 -55.65
N TRP A 337 62.18 6.89 -54.59
CA TRP A 337 62.53 8.11 -53.87
C TRP A 337 63.57 7.78 -52.79
N PRO A 338 64.44 8.71 -52.40
CA PRO A 338 65.35 8.49 -51.28
C PRO A 338 64.53 8.14 -50.04
N VAL A 339 64.68 6.92 -49.56
CA VAL A 339 64.11 6.50 -48.28
C VAL A 339 64.81 7.33 -47.21
N PRO A 340 64.09 8.01 -46.32
CA PRO A 340 64.70 8.68 -45.18
C PRO A 340 65.64 7.71 -44.47
N SER A 341 66.88 8.13 -44.22
CA SER A 341 67.95 7.28 -43.65
C SER A 341 67.59 6.67 -42.28
N ASP A 342 66.55 7.17 -41.62
CA ASP A 342 65.94 6.65 -40.39
C ASP A 342 64.85 5.58 -40.61
N LEU A 343 64.69 5.08 -41.85
CA LEU A 343 63.78 4.01 -42.28
C LEU A 343 64.51 2.88 -43.04
N GLU A 344 65.84 2.90 -43.13
CA GLU A 344 66.66 1.90 -43.84
C GLU A 344 67.02 0.66 -42.99
N ASP A 345 66.64 0.64 -41.70
CA ASP A 345 66.81 -0.50 -40.75
C ASP A 345 65.55 -1.37 -40.64
#